data_AF-A0A537H4N7-F1
#
_entry.id   AF-A0A537H4N7-F1
#
_cell.length_a   1.000
_cell.length_b   1.000
_cell.length_c   1.000
_cell.angle_alpha   90.00
_cell.angle_beta   90.00
_cell.angle_gamma   90.00
#
_symmetry.space_group_name_H-M   'P 1'
#
loop_
_entity.id
_entity.type
_entity.pdbx_description
1 polymer ?
#
loop_
_entity_poly.entity_id
_entity_poly.type
_entity_poly.pdbx_seq_one_letter_code
_entity_poly.pdbx_strand_id
1 'polypeptide(L)'
;MDANESEMLGILFGDGSMSRRHGSFQICITGHKFDDSEYLIGRVRPMFEELFQTSFKVLLVKDESTMILYAYSKRVALILHEWGMPLAERNCPI
;
A
#
# COMPACT_ATOMS: atom_id res chain seq x y z
N MET A 1 -4.25 -17.88 -6.57
CA MET A 1 -4.46 -16.48 -6.22
C MET A 1 -5.95 -16.20 -6.38
N ASP A 2 -6.61 -15.70 -5.34
CA ASP A 2 -8.03 -15.37 -5.39
C ASP A 2 -8.29 -13.96 -5.99
N ALA A 3 -9.56 -13.57 -6.07
CA ALA A 3 -9.96 -12.30 -6.68
C ALA A 3 -9.47 -11.08 -5.89
N ASN A 4 -9.51 -11.11 -4.56
CA ASN A 4 -9.06 -10.00 -3.72
C ASN A 4 -7.53 -9.88 -3.73
N GLU A 5 -6.81 -11.01 -3.73
CA GLU A 5 -5.36 -11.01 -3.90
C GLU A 5 -4.97 -10.38 -5.25
N SER A 6 -5.69 -10.74 -6.33
CA SER A 6 -5.45 -10.19 -7.67
C SER A 6 -5.78 -8.70 -7.77
N GLU A 7 -6.89 -8.27 -7.17
CA GLU A 7 -7.26 -6.85 -7.09
C GLU A 7 -6.21 -6.05 -6.31
N MET A 8 -5.81 -6.55 -5.13
CA MET A 8 -4.78 -5.91 -4.30
C MET A 8 -3.44 -5.79 -5.03
N LEU A 9 -3.00 -6.85 -5.71
CA LEU A 9 -1.77 -6.81 -6.48
C LEU A 9 -1.86 -5.82 -7.65
N GLY A 10 -3.01 -5.77 -8.33
CA GLY A 10 -3.29 -4.78 -9.38
C GLY A 10 -3.19 -3.34 -8.88
N ILE A 11 -3.79 -3.05 -7.73
CA ILE A 11 -3.70 -1.74 -7.07
C ILE A 11 -2.25 -1.42 -6.72
N LEU A 12 -1.51 -2.37 -6.15
CA LEU A 12 -0.12 -2.16 -5.78
C LEU A 12 0.81 -1.93 -6.97
N PHE A 13 0.55 -2.56 -8.12
CA PHE A 13 1.30 -2.31 -9.35
C PHE A 13 0.99 -0.96 -10.00
N GLY A 14 -0.25 -0.46 -9.87
CA GLY A 14 -0.63 0.84 -10.39
C GLY A 14 -0.12 1.98 -9.51
N ASP A 15 -0.51 1.95 -8.24
CA ASP A 15 -0.44 3.10 -7.33
C ASP A 15 0.39 2.80 -6.06
N GLY A 16 0.94 1.60 -5.97
CA GLY A 16 1.68 1.13 -4.81
C GLY A 16 3.19 1.17 -4.96
N SER A 17 3.87 1.07 -3.81
CA SER A 17 5.30 0.76 -3.79
C SER A 17 5.66 -0.06 -2.57
N MET A 18 6.73 -0.83 -2.71
CA MET A 18 7.33 -1.62 -1.63
C MET A 18 8.82 -1.31 -1.55
N SER A 19 9.28 -0.76 -0.43
CA SER A 19 10.66 -0.30 -0.28
C SER A 19 11.23 -0.62 1.10
N ARG A 20 12.56 -0.72 1.22
CA ARG A 20 13.20 -1.04 2.50
C ARG A 20 13.35 0.22 3.34
N ARG A 21 12.92 0.16 4.61
CA ARG A 21 13.00 1.30 5.54
C ARG A 21 13.34 0.85 6.96
N HIS A 22 14.44 1.37 7.50
CA HIS A 22 14.92 1.13 8.88
C HIS A 22 14.73 -0.32 9.39
N GLY A 23 15.33 -1.29 8.68
CA GLY A 23 15.28 -2.69 9.08
C GLY A 23 13.91 -3.37 8.90
N SER A 24 12.93 -2.71 8.29
CA SER A 24 11.64 -3.24 7.86
C SER A 24 11.39 -2.95 6.37
N PHE A 25 10.20 -3.26 5.88
CA PHE A 25 9.72 -2.88 4.56
C PHE A 25 8.48 -2.01 4.70
N GLN A 26 8.51 -0.88 4.02
CA GLN A 26 7.38 0.01 3.84
C GLN A 26 6.59 -0.46 2.63
N ILE A 27 5.31 -0.71 2.83
CA ILE A 27 4.32 -0.90 1.78
C ILE A 27 3.45 0.35 1.79
N CYS A 28 3.19 0.93 0.62
CA CYS A 28 2.27 2.05 0.53
C CYS A 28 1.44 2.01 -0.76
N ILE A 29 0.34 2.74 -0.73
CA ILE A 29 -0.51 3.08 -1.88
C ILE A 29 -0.75 4.58 -1.82
N THR A 30 -0.56 5.27 -2.94
CA THR A 30 -0.77 6.72 -3.06
C THR A 30 -1.99 7.00 -3.92
N GLY A 31 -2.76 8.02 -3.58
CA GLY A 31 -3.85 8.49 -4.44
C GLY A 31 -4.27 9.91 -4.11
N HIS A 32 -5.28 10.42 -4.80
CA HIS A 32 -5.78 11.78 -4.62
C HIS A 32 -6.68 11.87 -3.38
N LYS A 33 -6.35 12.78 -2.46
CA LYS A 33 -6.99 12.89 -1.14
C LYS A 33 -8.46 13.33 -1.18
N PHE A 34 -8.94 13.86 -2.30
CA PHE A 34 -10.33 14.28 -2.47
C PHE A 34 -11.12 13.29 -3.33
N ASP A 35 -10.52 12.83 -4.44
CA ASP A 35 -11.23 12.01 -5.42
C ASP A 35 -11.19 10.52 -5.06
N ASP A 36 -10.10 10.05 -4.46
CA ASP A 36 -9.89 8.63 -4.19
C ASP A 36 -10.13 8.25 -2.72
N SER A 37 -10.39 9.23 -1.85
CA SER A 37 -10.48 9.02 -0.39
C SER A 37 -11.48 7.94 0.00
N GLU A 38 -12.68 7.97 -0.57
CA GLU A 38 -13.73 6.99 -0.26
C GLU A 38 -13.32 5.58 -0.70
N TYR A 39 -12.71 5.44 -1.88
CA TYR A 39 -12.22 4.16 -2.38
C TYR A 39 -11.03 3.65 -1.55
N LEU A 40 -10.04 4.49 -1.27
CA LEU A 40 -8.84 4.11 -0.52
C LEU A 40 -9.18 3.72 0.93
N ILE A 41 -10.00 4.51 1.61
CA ILE A 41 -10.36 4.28 3.02
C ILE A 41 -11.44 3.21 3.14
N GLY A 42 -12.45 3.23 2.27
CA GLY A 42 -13.63 2.37 2.35
C GLY A 42 -13.46 0.99 1.72
N ARG A 43 -12.61 0.84 0.70
CA ARG A 43 -12.42 -0.44 -0.03
C ARG A 43 -10.99 -0.98 0.08
N VAL A 44 -9.98 -0.18 -0.25
CA VAL A 44 -8.59 -0.67 -0.35
C VAL A 44 -8.01 -1.01 1.02
N ARG A 45 -8.16 -0.12 2.01
CA ARG A 45 -7.64 -0.35 3.36
C ARG A 45 -8.25 -1.59 4.04
N PRO A 46 -9.58 -1.78 4.06
CA PRO A 46 -10.18 -2.99 4.63
C PRO A 46 -9.76 -4.27 3.91
N MET A 47 -9.66 -4.25 2.58
CA MET A 47 -9.21 -5.41 1.80
C MET A 47 -7.77 -5.80 2.17
N PHE A 48 -6.88 -4.81 2.29
CA PHE A 48 -5.50 -5.07 2.73
C PHE A 48 -5.45 -5.64 4.14
N GLU A 49 -6.28 -5.12 5.05
CA GLU A 49 -6.38 -5.62 6.42
C GLU A 49 -6.92 -7.06 6.47
N GLU A 50 -7.92 -7.40 5.67
CA GLU A 50 -8.46 -8.76 5.57
C GLU A 50 -7.40 -9.75 5.06
N LEU A 51 -6.74 -9.43 3.95
CA LEU A 51 -5.73 -10.28 3.31
C LEU A 51 -4.50 -10.50 4.20
N PHE A 52 -4.04 -9.43 4.85
CA PHE A 52 -2.74 -9.44 5.51
C PHE A 52 -2.82 -9.35 7.02
N GLN A 53 -4.00 -9.19 7.63
CA GLN A 53 -4.14 -8.97 9.07
C GLN A 53 -3.23 -7.84 9.55
N THR A 54 -3.12 -6.78 8.76
CA THR A 54 -2.27 -5.60 8.99
C THR A 54 -2.99 -4.39 8.45
N SER A 55 -3.27 -3.39 9.29
CA SER A 55 -3.93 -2.17 8.84
C SER A 55 -2.94 -1.18 8.22
N PHE A 56 -3.36 -0.52 7.15
CA PHE A 56 -2.69 0.70 6.73
C PHE A 56 -2.95 1.86 7.70
N LYS A 57 -1.92 2.67 7.92
CA LYS A 57 -2.03 4.03 8.44
C LYS A 57 -2.32 4.98 7.29
N VAL A 58 -3.00 6.09 7.58
CA VAL A 58 -3.31 7.14 6.61
C VAL A 58 -2.42 8.34 6.90
N LEU A 59 -1.77 8.87 5.87
CA LEU A 59 -1.11 10.18 5.89
C LEU A 59 -1.76 11.07 4.82
N LEU A 60 -2.18 12.26 5.22
CA LEU A 60 -2.56 13.32 4.30
C LEU A 60 -1.35 14.23 4.12
N VAL A 61 -0.83 14.34 2.89
CA VAL A 61 0.32 15.19 2.64
C VAL A 61 -0.12 16.65 2.68
N LYS A 62 0.55 17.46 3.51
CA LYS A 62 0.21 18.87 3.68
C LYS A 62 0.53 19.62 2.39
N ASP A 63 -0.36 20.53 1.99
CA ASP A 63 -0.22 21.39 0.81
C ASP A 63 -0.15 20.65 -0.53
N GLU A 64 -0.28 19.31 -0.52
CA GLU A 64 -0.45 18.48 -1.70
C GLU A 64 -1.85 17.86 -1.73
N SER A 65 -2.30 17.42 -2.89
CA SER A 65 -3.55 16.64 -3.00
C SER A 65 -3.34 15.14 -2.83
N THR A 66 -2.22 14.72 -2.24
CA THR A 66 -1.84 13.32 -2.05
C THR A 66 -2.33 12.76 -0.71
N MET A 67 -2.91 11.57 -0.75
CA MET A 67 -3.14 10.68 0.39
C MET A 67 -2.24 9.46 0.25
N ILE A 68 -1.68 9.01 1.37
CA ILE A 68 -0.80 7.84 1.42
C ILE A 68 -1.37 6.87 2.44
N LEU A 69 -1.73 5.67 1.98
CA LEU A 69 -1.92 4.52 2.84
C LEU A 69 -0.57 3.83 3.00
N TYR A 70 -0.14 3.53 4.24
CA TYR A 70 1.15 2.89 4.45
C TYR A 70 1.19 1.94 5.65
N ALA A 71 2.02 0.91 5.55
CA ALA A 71 2.28 -0.05 6.60
C ALA A 71 3.75 -0.46 6.59
N TYR A 72 4.24 -0.89 7.75
CA TYR A 72 5.58 -1.46 7.87
C TYR A 72 5.46 -2.93 8.23
N SER A 73 5.85 -3.83 7.32
CA SER A 73 5.78 -5.26 7.59
C SER A 73 6.71 -6.07 6.70
N LYS A 74 7.66 -6.79 7.31
CA LYS A 74 8.48 -7.78 6.60
C LYS A 74 7.64 -8.92 6.05
N ARG A 75 6.66 -9.39 6.82
CA ARG A 75 5.80 -10.53 6.43
C ARG A 75 5.02 -10.20 5.17
N VAL A 76 4.37 -9.04 5.14
CA VAL A 76 3.59 -8.63 3.96
C VAL A 76 4.51 -8.39 2.77
N ALA A 77 5.67 -7.78 2.98
CA ALA A 77 6.62 -7.57 1.89
C ALA A 77 7.12 -8.88 1.26
N LEU A 78 7.36 -9.92 2.07
CA LEU A 78 7.73 -11.24 1.55
C LEU A 78 6.60 -11.84 0.71
N ILE A 79 5.36 -11.80 1.19
CA ILE A 79 4.20 -12.29 0.45
C ILE A 79 4.03 -11.55 -0.88
N LEU A 80 4.08 -10.21 -0.85
CA LEU A 80 3.97 -9.40 -2.07
C LEU A 80 5.12 -9.67 -3.04
N HIS A 81 6.34 -9.91 -2.54
CA HIS A 81 7.46 -10.28 -3.37
C HIS A 81 7.28 -11.65 -4.03
N GLU A 82 6.73 -12.64 -3.31
CA GLU A 82 6.35 -13.95 -3.85
C GLU A 82 5.23 -13.82 -4.90
N TRP A 83 4.36 -12.82 -4.77
CA TRP A 83 3.35 -12.47 -5.79
C TRP A 83 3.93 -11.68 -6.97
N GLY A 84 5.23 -11.36 -6.96
CA GLY A 84 5.93 -10.70 -8.06
C GLY A 84 6.09 -9.18 -7.92
N MET A 85 5.71 -8.59 -6.78
CA MET A 85 5.92 -7.15 -6.53
C MET A 85 7.43 -6.85 -6.43
N PRO A 86 7.96 -5.93 -7.25
CA PRO A 86 9.36 -5.52 -7.16
C PRO A 86 9.61 -4.65 -5.93
N LEU A 87 10.88 -4.62 -5.49
CA LEU A 87 11.33 -3.60 -4.56
C LEU A 87 11.55 -2.30 -5.32
N ALA A 88 10.89 -1.24 -4.87
CA ALA A 88 11.06 0.10 -5.40
C ALA A 88 12.46 0.64 -5.08
N GLU A 89 13.05 1.34 -6.06
CA GLU A 89 14.34 2.01 -5.91
C GLU A 89 14.28 3.22 -4.97
N ARG A 90 13.09 3.80 -4.81
CA ARG A 90 12.83 4.96 -3.94
C ARG A 90 11.72 4.65 -2.95
N ASN A 91 11.89 5.19 -1.75
CA ASN A 91 10.88 5.12 -0.71
C ASN A 91 9.74 6.09 -1.02
N CYS A 92 8.51 5.68 -0.76
CA CYS A 92 7.39 6.61 -0.73
C CYS A 92 7.57 7.60 0.42
N PRO A 93 7.25 8.89 0.21
CA PRO A 93 7.46 9.96 1.18
C PRO A 93 6.49 9.79 2.35
N ILE A 94 6.98 9.23 3.45
CA ILE A 94 6.32 9.22 4.78
C ILE A 94 7.29 9.71 5.82
#